data_AF-A0A928HEC8-F1
#
_entry.id   AF-A0A928HEC8-F1
#
_cell.length_a   1.000
_cell.length_b   1.000
_cell.length_c   1.000
_cell.angle_alpha   90.00
_cell.angle_beta   90.00
_cell.angle_gamma   90.00
#
_symmetry.space_group_name_H-M   'P 1'
#
loop_
_entity.id
_entity.type
_entity.pdbx_description
1 polymer ?
#
loop_
_entity_poly.entity_id
_entity_poly.type
_entity_poly.pdbx_seq_one_letter_code
_entity_poly.pdbx_strand_id
1 'polypeptide(L)'
;MAKNGKFEDFILEPTPHEEASDVIRNKPVVTKEVFDRLSPELKAMAFTITGIESADTLQKVRNIIAEFPRGENWDETKSKIMKEISPFFSPKAAAHRAELLLRHHGLTAYRVGQWEMAQETKDFLPYFKYIATMDSRTRPSHAALHGLVLPVDDPFWDTHMPPGWAWMCRCQVVQIAEYEMEEQREAEKKLPKWRRRVLDEKQIDELHKSGIINTGPASNIVLEKPNTVSLKSLRFPKEEILKRYETDEAKEQFLKSLENVKLSDYEGNFTARDWFEGKALPSLKKHIPSERELRNLRFLPISNIEREDKKIEKLTAKEKNAVIEYTGDAYHDINGGLRAGNLKTELQECVKNIRSGISKGKLTRDTKLYRNLHPLPWMCNNERLLNMFLSGNLDEKGIGILDTTLKDVIGVKINDPAFTSTSYDGYKHIFGPVRCEVLVHKNSSALSLKTISKHSSENEVLLQSDLVFEVKDVMIEKRGKHNGILFTLEVIEEKKYD
;
A
#
# COMPACT_ATOMS: atom_id res chain seq x y z
N MET A 1 28.93 -46.71 28.46
CA MET A 1 28.07 -45.52 28.68
C MET A 1 28.62 -44.38 27.84
N ALA A 2 28.23 -44.31 26.57
CA ALA A 2 28.48 -43.17 25.70
C ALA A 2 27.10 -42.64 25.32
N LYS A 3 26.72 -41.47 25.86
CA LYS A 3 25.49 -40.80 25.47
C LYS A 3 25.73 -40.15 24.12
N ASN A 4 24.97 -40.61 23.13
CA ASN A 4 24.81 -40.00 21.82
C ASN A 4 24.41 -38.52 21.98
N GLY A 5 25.40 -37.62 21.92
CA GLY A 5 25.16 -36.21 21.68
C GLY A 5 24.74 -36.05 20.23
N LYS A 6 23.49 -35.66 20.00
CA LYS A 6 22.95 -35.39 18.68
C LYS A 6 23.72 -34.21 18.07
N PHE A 7 24.41 -34.47 16.97
CA PHE A 7 24.96 -33.48 16.04
C PHE A 7 23.85 -32.74 15.23
N GLU A 8 22.59 -32.74 15.72
CA GLU A 8 21.42 -32.23 14.99
C GLU A 8 21.11 -30.76 15.30
N ASP A 9 21.68 -30.17 16.36
CA ASP A 9 21.34 -28.81 16.82
C ASP A 9 22.30 -27.70 16.32
N PHE A 10 23.23 -28.01 15.40
CA PHE A 10 24.26 -27.04 14.94
C PHE A 10 24.05 -26.49 13.53
N ILE A 11 22.91 -26.75 12.87
CA ILE A 11 22.71 -26.33 11.49
C ILE A 11 21.33 -25.66 11.32
N LEU A 12 21.36 -24.40 10.85
CA LEU A 12 20.28 -23.60 10.25
C LEU A 12 19.49 -22.62 11.15
N GLU A 13 20.07 -22.06 12.21
CA GLU A 13 19.58 -20.74 12.64
C GLU A 13 20.24 -19.66 11.77
N PRO A 14 19.47 -18.83 11.03
CA PRO A 14 20.04 -17.76 10.21
C PRO A 14 20.82 -16.82 11.13
N THR A 15 22.10 -16.56 10.80
CA THR A 15 22.93 -15.62 11.56
C THR A 15 22.25 -14.25 11.57
N PRO A 16 21.90 -13.70 12.75
CA PRO A 16 21.25 -12.41 12.83
C PRO A 16 22.18 -11.30 12.29
N HIS A 17 21.69 -10.50 11.36
CA HIS A 17 22.41 -9.32 10.88
C HIS A 17 21.99 -8.08 11.69
N GLU A 18 22.65 -7.86 12.83
CA GLU A 18 22.34 -6.73 13.71
C GLU A 18 22.57 -5.37 13.03
N GLU A 19 23.63 -5.24 12.24
CA GLU A 19 23.94 -4.00 11.50
C GLU A 19 22.83 -3.66 10.50
N ALA A 20 22.33 -4.66 9.77
CA ALA A 20 21.20 -4.50 8.86
C ALA A 20 19.92 -4.08 9.62
N SER A 21 19.68 -4.68 10.79
CA SER A 21 18.56 -4.35 11.67
C SER A 21 18.63 -2.89 12.15
N ASP A 22 19.80 -2.45 12.60
CA ASP A 22 20.04 -1.11 13.14
C ASP A 22 19.83 -0.03 12.10
N VAL A 23 20.12 -0.30 10.84
CA VAL A 23 19.82 0.67 9.79
C VAL A 23 18.34 0.98 9.74
N ILE A 24 17.50 -0.05 9.72
CA ILE A 24 16.06 0.14 9.63
C ILE A 24 15.59 0.89 10.89
N ARG A 25 16.10 0.56 12.08
CA ARG A 25 15.76 1.24 13.34
C ARG A 25 16.21 2.70 13.38
N ASN A 26 17.31 3.05 12.72
CA ASN A 26 17.87 4.40 12.74
C ASN A 26 17.24 5.34 11.71
N LYS A 27 16.45 4.84 10.75
CA LYS A 27 15.68 5.69 9.82
C LYS A 27 14.62 6.49 10.58
N PRO A 28 14.65 7.83 10.63
CA PRO A 28 13.61 8.60 11.30
C PRO A 28 12.26 8.31 10.66
N VAL A 29 11.26 8.23 11.50
CA VAL A 29 9.88 8.02 11.09
C VAL A 29 9.25 9.39 10.91
N VAL A 30 8.71 9.64 9.73
CA VAL A 30 8.13 10.94 9.39
C VAL A 30 6.80 10.78 8.66
N THR A 31 5.87 11.68 8.97
CA THR A 31 4.61 11.84 8.23
C THR A 31 4.86 12.25 6.79
N LYS A 32 3.83 12.13 5.93
CA LYS A 32 3.97 12.47 4.51
C LYS A 32 4.30 13.95 4.32
N GLU A 33 3.69 14.81 5.13
CA GLU A 33 3.91 16.26 5.10
C GLU A 33 5.37 16.62 5.39
N VAL A 34 5.95 16.03 6.45
CA VAL A 34 7.36 16.24 6.79
C VAL A 34 8.25 15.62 5.72
N PHE A 35 7.94 14.40 5.27
CA PHE A 35 8.69 13.71 4.23
C PHE A 35 8.81 14.55 2.96
N ASP A 36 7.73 15.20 2.51
CA ASP A 36 7.73 15.99 1.28
C ASP A 36 8.67 17.20 1.33
N ARG A 37 8.87 17.75 2.52
CA ARG A 37 9.77 18.88 2.77
C ARG A 37 11.24 18.49 2.89
N LEU A 38 11.55 17.20 3.05
CA LEU A 38 12.93 16.71 3.10
C LEU A 38 13.62 16.82 1.74
N SER A 39 14.94 17.02 1.76
CA SER A 39 15.77 16.92 0.56
C SER A 39 15.76 15.49 0.00
N PRO A 40 16.05 15.28 -1.30
CA PRO A 40 16.09 13.94 -1.90
C PRO A 40 16.99 12.95 -1.13
N GLU A 41 18.12 13.42 -0.61
CA GLU A 41 19.07 12.63 0.17
C GLU A 41 18.45 12.16 1.49
N LEU A 42 17.80 13.08 2.21
CA LEU A 42 17.13 12.77 3.46
C LEU A 42 15.88 11.90 3.26
N LYS A 43 15.17 12.06 2.14
CA LYS A 43 14.04 11.18 1.76
C LYS A 43 14.46 9.72 1.64
N ALA A 44 15.64 9.45 1.06
CA ALA A 44 16.18 8.09 0.97
C ALA A 44 16.49 7.47 2.35
N MET A 45 16.74 8.32 3.34
CA MET A 45 17.15 7.93 4.69
C MET A 45 15.99 7.95 5.71
N ALA A 46 14.84 8.53 5.37
CA ALA A 46 13.65 8.54 6.21
C ALA A 46 12.74 7.32 5.95
N PHE A 47 11.86 7.03 6.90
CA PHE A 47 10.83 6.01 6.81
C PHE A 47 9.44 6.66 6.82
N THR A 48 8.64 6.38 5.79
CA THR A 48 7.26 6.86 5.69
C THR A 48 6.39 5.85 4.94
N ILE A 49 5.09 5.85 5.23
CA ILE A 49 4.10 5.02 4.52
C ILE A 49 2.97 5.95 4.07
N THR A 50 2.83 6.14 2.75
CA THR A 50 1.78 7.00 2.20
C THR A 50 0.39 6.53 2.64
N GLY A 51 -0.38 7.43 3.25
CA GLY A 51 -1.72 7.16 3.77
C GLY A 51 -1.77 6.80 5.26
N ILE A 52 -0.62 6.79 5.95
CA ILE A 52 -0.53 6.66 7.41
C ILE A 52 0.14 7.93 7.95
N GLU A 53 -0.62 8.73 8.70
CA GLU A 53 -0.09 9.92 9.38
C GLU A 53 0.25 9.65 10.86
N SER A 54 0.02 8.43 11.33
CA SER A 54 0.38 7.99 12.68
C SER A 54 1.87 7.67 12.78
N ALA A 55 2.66 8.57 13.37
CA ALA A 55 4.09 8.33 13.60
C ALA A 55 4.34 7.07 14.45
N ASP A 56 3.49 6.78 15.44
CA ASP A 56 3.56 5.55 16.24
C ASP A 56 3.36 4.28 15.39
N THR A 57 2.35 4.29 14.51
CA THR A 57 2.11 3.16 13.59
C THR A 57 3.27 2.99 12.62
N LEU A 58 3.77 4.09 12.05
CA LEU A 58 4.95 4.06 11.18
C LEU A 58 6.17 3.48 11.91
N GLN A 59 6.39 3.84 13.18
CA GLN A 59 7.49 3.31 13.99
C GLN A 59 7.31 1.84 14.32
N LYS A 60 6.11 1.39 14.67
CA LYS A 60 5.80 -0.04 14.86
C LYS A 60 6.11 -0.84 13.60
N VAL A 61 5.64 -0.38 12.44
CA VAL A 61 5.91 -1.08 11.17
C VAL A 61 7.40 -1.12 10.86
N ARG A 62 8.11 0.01 11.01
CA ARG A 62 9.57 0.08 10.83
C ARG A 62 10.30 -0.91 11.75
N ASN A 63 9.90 -0.96 13.03
CA ASN A 63 10.51 -1.87 14.01
C ASN A 63 10.22 -3.34 13.69
N ILE A 64 9.01 -3.69 13.25
CA ILE A 64 8.68 -5.04 12.77
C ILE A 64 9.59 -5.44 11.59
N ILE A 65 9.78 -4.54 10.62
CA ILE A 65 10.67 -4.81 9.48
C ILE A 65 12.12 -4.99 9.94
N ALA A 66 12.55 -4.30 11.00
CA ALA A 66 13.91 -4.41 11.53
C ALA A 66 14.20 -5.78 12.16
N GLU A 67 13.19 -6.56 12.56
CA GLU A 67 13.41 -7.93 13.05
C GLU A 67 13.67 -8.93 11.91
N PHE A 68 13.30 -8.61 10.67
CA PHE A 68 13.51 -9.50 9.53
C PHE A 68 14.99 -9.82 9.28
N PRO A 69 15.93 -8.86 9.24
CA PRO A 69 17.37 -9.15 9.16
C PRO A 69 17.93 -10.01 10.30
N ARG A 70 17.24 -10.10 11.44
CA ARG A 70 17.63 -10.95 12.57
C ARG A 70 17.17 -12.40 12.43
N GLY A 71 16.53 -12.75 11.32
CA GLY A 71 16.09 -14.12 11.03
C GLY A 71 14.59 -14.36 11.20
N GLU A 72 13.78 -13.32 11.42
CA GLU A 72 12.33 -13.50 11.49
C GLU A 72 11.76 -14.00 10.14
N ASN A 73 10.75 -14.87 10.20
CA ASN A 73 10.14 -15.44 9.00
C ASN A 73 9.43 -14.37 8.15
N TRP A 74 9.55 -14.48 6.83
CA TRP A 74 8.93 -13.56 5.87
C TRP A 74 7.40 -13.44 6.02
N ASP A 75 6.70 -14.57 6.09
CA ASP A 75 5.23 -14.58 6.11
C ASP A 75 4.69 -14.06 7.46
N GLU A 76 5.37 -14.39 8.55
CA GLU A 76 5.05 -13.88 9.89
C GLU A 76 5.26 -12.37 9.96
N THR A 77 6.42 -11.88 9.52
CA THR A 77 6.73 -10.45 9.48
C THR A 77 5.72 -9.70 8.61
N LYS A 78 5.42 -10.23 7.41
CA LYS A 78 4.41 -9.65 6.51
C LYS A 78 3.03 -9.58 7.16
N SER A 79 2.63 -10.63 7.87
CA SER A 79 1.34 -10.67 8.60
C SER A 79 1.28 -9.63 9.72
N LYS A 80 2.36 -9.49 10.51
CA LYS A 80 2.49 -8.45 11.54
C LYS A 80 2.35 -7.04 10.94
N ILE A 81 3.06 -6.75 9.85
CA ILE A 81 2.94 -5.46 9.14
C ILE A 81 1.50 -5.24 8.64
N MET A 82 0.91 -6.26 8.00
CA MET A 82 -0.46 -6.18 7.46
C MET A 82 -1.48 -5.88 8.56
N LYS A 83 -1.34 -6.49 9.75
CA LYS A 83 -2.20 -6.23 10.90
C LYS A 83 -2.13 -4.76 11.32
N GLU A 84 -0.92 -4.21 11.46
CA GLU A 84 -0.72 -2.80 11.87
C GLU A 84 -1.29 -1.80 10.86
N ILE A 85 -1.19 -2.08 9.55
CA ILE A 85 -1.66 -1.15 8.51
C ILE A 85 -3.10 -1.42 8.03
N SER A 86 -3.73 -2.51 8.46
CA SER A 86 -5.09 -2.89 8.07
C SER A 86 -6.17 -1.85 8.40
N PRO A 87 -6.07 -1.00 9.46
CA PRO A 87 -7.05 0.05 9.69
C PRO A 87 -7.04 1.16 8.62
N PHE A 88 -5.95 1.29 7.88
CA PHE A 88 -5.71 2.40 6.95
C PHE A 88 -6.01 2.03 5.49
N PHE A 89 -6.07 0.74 5.17
CA PHE A 89 -6.16 0.25 3.81
C PHE A 89 -7.14 -0.93 3.69
N SER A 90 -7.70 -1.13 2.49
CA SER A 90 -8.45 -2.36 2.21
C SER A 90 -7.55 -3.60 2.38
N PRO A 91 -8.09 -4.79 2.67
CA PRO A 91 -7.29 -5.99 2.90
C PRO A 91 -6.28 -6.29 1.78
N LYS A 92 -6.70 -6.14 0.52
CA LYS A 92 -5.82 -6.33 -0.65
C LYS A 92 -4.69 -5.29 -0.71
N ALA A 93 -5.00 -4.03 -0.43
CA ALA A 93 -4.01 -2.95 -0.43
C ALA A 93 -3.03 -3.08 0.73
N ALA A 94 -3.51 -3.45 1.92
CA ALA A 94 -2.67 -3.75 3.08
C ALA A 94 -1.69 -4.90 2.79
N ALA A 95 -2.18 -6.02 2.23
CA ALA A 95 -1.33 -7.16 1.90
C ALA A 95 -0.23 -6.80 0.88
N HIS A 96 -0.58 -6.04 -0.16
CA HIS A 96 0.39 -5.58 -1.17
C HIS A 96 1.42 -4.61 -0.58
N ARG A 97 0.97 -3.66 0.25
CA ARG A 97 1.86 -2.68 0.92
C ARG A 97 2.78 -3.37 1.92
N ALA A 98 2.29 -4.30 2.71
CA ALA A 98 3.10 -5.06 3.67
C ALA A 98 4.25 -5.79 2.96
N GLU A 99 3.95 -6.45 1.84
CA GLU A 99 4.98 -7.08 1.01
C GLU A 99 5.97 -6.07 0.44
N LEU A 100 5.48 -4.95 -0.10
CA LEU A 100 6.33 -3.91 -0.68
C LEU A 100 7.29 -3.32 0.37
N LEU A 101 6.79 -3.02 1.56
CA LEU A 101 7.58 -2.46 2.67
C LEU A 101 8.64 -3.44 3.16
N LEU A 102 8.24 -4.69 3.44
CA LEU A 102 9.17 -5.74 3.88
C LEU A 102 10.23 -6.03 2.83
N ARG A 103 9.83 -6.16 1.55
CA ARG A 103 10.76 -6.39 0.45
C ARG A 103 11.74 -5.25 0.30
N HIS A 104 11.25 -4.01 0.28
CA HIS A 104 12.09 -2.85 0.01
C HIS A 104 13.06 -2.60 1.17
N HIS A 105 12.55 -2.45 2.39
CA HIS A 105 13.38 -2.09 3.54
C HIS A 105 14.16 -3.29 4.10
N GLY A 106 13.53 -4.45 4.23
CA GLY A 106 14.18 -5.66 4.74
C GLY A 106 15.31 -6.13 3.84
N LEU A 107 15.09 -6.23 2.52
CA LEU A 107 16.16 -6.67 1.62
C LEU A 107 17.23 -5.59 1.38
N THR A 108 16.87 -4.30 1.42
CA THR A 108 17.87 -3.22 1.37
C THR A 108 18.81 -3.27 2.58
N ALA A 109 18.32 -3.68 3.74
CA ALA A 109 19.15 -3.86 4.92
C ALA A 109 20.12 -5.04 4.76
N TYR A 110 19.65 -6.18 4.24
CA TYR A 110 20.51 -7.33 3.92
C TYR A 110 21.65 -6.98 2.96
N ARG A 111 21.41 -6.11 1.97
CA ARG A 111 22.44 -5.66 1.03
C ARG A 111 23.66 -5.09 1.74
N VAL A 112 23.47 -4.37 2.83
CA VAL A 112 24.60 -3.72 3.54
C VAL A 112 25.32 -4.67 4.47
N GLY A 113 24.61 -5.55 5.18
CA GLY A 113 25.29 -6.65 5.88
C GLY A 113 26.12 -7.51 4.92
N GLN A 114 25.65 -7.73 3.69
CA GLN A 114 26.43 -8.42 2.66
C GLN A 114 27.66 -7.62 2.20
N TRP A 115 27.56 -6.30 2.11
CA TRP A 115 28.70 -5.44 1.75
C TRP A 115 29.75 -5.40 2.86
N GLU A 116 29.34 -5.21 4.12
CA GLU A 116 30.23 -5.18 5.29
C GLU A 116 30.98 -6.52 5.41
N MET A 117 30.25 -7.64 5.34
CA MET A 117 30.85 -8.97 5.30
C MET A 117 31.81 -9.13 4.12
N ALA A 118 31.49 -8.59 2.94
CA ALA A 118 32.39 -8.66 1.79
C ALA A 118 33.68 -7.87 1.97
N GLN A 119 33.64 -6.74 2.68
CA GLN A 119 34.86 -6.02 3.00
C GLN A 119 35.79 -6.82 3.92
N GLU A 120 35.24 -7.64 4.82
CA GLU A 120 36.01 -8.53 5.69
C GLU A 120 36.55 -9.76 4.96
N THR A 121 35.82 -10.27 3.97
CA THR A 121 36.16 -11.54 3.28
C THR A 121 36.79 -11.37 1.90
N LYS A 122 36.96 -10.14 1.39
CA LYS A 122 37.46 -9.87 0.03
C LYS A 122 38.85 -10.43 -0.26
N ASP A 123 39.68 -10.66 0.76
CA ASP A 123 40.98 -11.31 0.60
C ASP A 123 40.87 -12.74 0.06
N PHE A 124 39.74 -13.42 0.33
CA PHE A 124 39.45 -14.78 -0.12
C PHE A 124 38.40 -14.82 -1.23
N LEU A 125 37.43 -13.91 -1.20
CA LEU A 125 36.33 -13.81 -2.16
C LEU A 125 36.27 -12.41 -2.78
N PRO A 126 37.22 -12.07 -3.67
CA PRO A 126 37.44 -10.70 -4.14
C PRO A 126 36.39 -10.17 -5.13
N TYR A 127 35.47 -11.00 -5.62
CA TYR A 127 34.49 -10.62 -6.63
C TYR A 127 33.05 -10.80 -6.16
N PHE A 128 32.18 -9.92 -6.66
CA PHE A 128 30.74 -10.13 -6.62
C PHE A 128 30.22 -10.64 -7.95
N LYS A 129 29.28 -11.59 -7.88
CA LYS A 129 28.48 -12.05 -9.02
C LYS A 129 27.03 -11.63 -8.86
N TYR A 130 26.51 -10.92 -9.86
CA TYR A 130 25.11 -10.47 -9.90
C TYR A 130 24.19 -11.62 -10.30
N ILE A 131 23.18 -11.92 -9.47
CA ILE A 131 22.19 -12.97 -9.73
C ILE A 131 20.81 -12.32 -9.88
N ALA A 132 20.31 -12.26 -11.10
CA ALA A 132 18.91 -11.93 -11.37
C ALA A 132 18.01 -13.16 -11.22
N THR A 133 16.75 -12.96 -10.80
CA THR A 133 15.76 -14.05 -10.66
C THR A 133 15.35 -14.69 -12.00
N MET A 134 15.47 -13.96 -13.11
CA MET A 134 15.21 -14.44 -14.47
C MET A 134 13.79 -15.01 -14.69
N ASP A 135 12.79 -14.43 -14.05
CA ASP A 135 11.37 -14.73 -14.31
C ASP A 135 10.71 -13.68 -15.22
N SER A 136 9.43 -13.91 -15.57
CA SER A 136 8.65 -12.99 -16.43
C SER A 136 8.47 -11.58 -15.85
N ARG A 137 8.80 -11.36 -14.58
CA ARG A 137 8.73 -10.06 -13.89
C ARG A 137 10.09 -9.39 -13.75
N THR A 138 11.17 -10.05 -14.17
CA THR A 138 12.52 -9.47 -14.15
C THR A 138 12.64 -8.46 -15.28
N ARG A 139 13.02 -7.22 -14.92
CA ARG A 139 13.19 -6.15 -15.91
C ARG A 139 14.36 -6.47 -16.85
N PRO A 140 14.30 -6.08 -18.13
CA PRO A 140 15.39 -6.33 -19.08
C PRO A 140 16.76 -5.83 -18.60
N SER A 141 16.82 -4.66 -17.95
CA SER A 141 18.05 -4.13 -17.35
C SER A 141 18.64 -5.03 -16.26
N HIS A 142 17.80 -5.62 -15.42
CA HIS A 142 18.26 -6.55 -14.37
C HIS A 142 18.66 -7.91 -14.96
N ALA A 143 17.91 -8.41 -15.94
CA ALA A 143 18.23 -9.65 -16.63
C ALA A 143 19.55 -9.54 -17.39
N ALA A 144 19.84 -8.37 -17.98
CA ALA A 144 21.10 -8.12 -18.65
C ALA A 144 22.30 -8.17 -17.70
N LEU A 145 22.13 -7.83 -16.42
CA LEU A 145 23.17 -7.93 -15.40
C LEU A 145 23.35 -9.36 -14.86
N HIS A 146 22.47 -10.31 -15.18
CA HIS A 146 22.60 -11.68 -14.68
C HIS A 146 23.94 -12.29 -15.09
N GLY A 147 24.69 -12.76 -14.09
CA GLY A 147 26.03 -13.31 -14.25
C GLY A 147 27.16 -12.29 -14.23
N LEU A 148 26.89 -10.97 -14.19
CA LEU A 148 27.94 -9.93 -14.15
C LEU A 148 28.88 -10.15 -12.97
N VAL A 149 30.18 -10.24 -13.24
CA VAL A 149 31.23 -10.37 -12.23
C VAL A 149 32.10 -9.12 -12.25
N LEU A 150 32.24 -8.46 -11.09
CA LEU A 150 33.14 -7.32 -10.88
C LEU A 150 33.80 -7.43 -9.51
N PRO A 151 34.99 -6.83 -9.32
CA PRO A 151 35.63 -6.75 -8.00
C PRO A 151 34.69 -6.16 -6.94
N VAL A 152 34.82 -6.60 -5.69
CA VAL A 152 33.98 -6.11 -4.56
C VAL A 152 34.05 -4.59 -4.42
N ASP A 153 35.20 -3.98 -4.70
CA ASP A 153 35.44 -2.54 -4.57
C ASP A 153 35.09 -1.72 -5.83
N ASP A 154 34.54 -2.34 -6.87
CA ASP A 154 34.16 -1.67 -8.12
C ASP A 154 33.07 -0.60 -7.90
N PRO A 155 33.19 0.62 -8.47
CA PRO A 155 32.22 1.71 -8.28
C PRO A 155 30.82 1.41 -8.82
N PHE A 156 30.67 0.39 -9.68
CA PHE A 156 29.36 -0.09 -10.12
C PHE A 156 28.45 -0.47 -8.95
N TRP A 157 29.02 -1.08 -7.90
CA TRP A 157 28.28 -1.56 -6.74
C TRP A 157 27.71 -0.42 -5.88
N ASP A 158 28.27 0.79 -5.97
CA ASP A 158 27.78 1.97 -5.22
C ASP A 158 26.36 2.38 -5.62
N THR A 159 25.98 2.04 -6.85
CA THR A 159 24.68 2.40 -7.42
C THR A 159 23.85 1.15 -7.72
N HIS A 160 24.43 0.10 -8.28
CA HIS A 160 23.68 -1.03 -8.84
C HIS A 160 23.76 -2.32 -8.00
N MET A 161 24.25 -2.27 -6.76
CA MET A 161 24.23 -3.44 -5.89
C MET A 161 22.78 -3.83 -5.54
N PRO A 162 22.37 -5.07 -5.85
CA PRO A 162 21.04 -5.55 -5.54
C PRO A 162 20.95 -6.08 -4.09
N PRO A 163 19.75 -6.18 -3.54
CA PRO A 163 18.50 -5.57 -4.00
C PRO A 163 18.42 -4.08 -3.58
N GLY A 164 17.74 -3.26 -4.38
CA GLY A 164 17.37 -1.90 -3.94
C GLY A 164 17.67 -0.76 -4.91
N TRP A 165 18.48 -0.98 -5.95
CA TRP A 165 18.67 0.04 -7.00
C TRP A 165 17.42 0.26 -7.87
N ALA A 166 16.43 -0.63 -7.78
CA ALA A 166 15.13 -0.43 -8.39
C ALA A 166 14.00 -1.02 -7.53
N TRP A 167 12.80 -0.40 -7.60
CA TRP A 167 11.64 -0.83 -6.81
C TRP A 167 11.24 -2.28 -7.09
N MET A 168 10.96 -3.03 -6.02
CA MET A 168 10.59 -4.47 -6.05
C MET A 168 11.64 -5.39 -6.69
N CYS A 169 12.92 -4.98 -6.70
CA CYS A 169 14.02 -5.82 -7.12
C CYS A 169 14.11 -7.10 -6.25
N ARG A 170 14.40 -8.24 -6.88
CA ARG A 170 14.60 -9.56 -6.26
C ARG A 170 15.95 -10.17 -6.61
N CYS A 171 16.81 -9.39 -7.24
CA CYS A 171 18.16 -9.80 -7.57
C CYS A 171 19.01 -9.85 -6.29
N GLN A 172 20.10 -10.60 -6.35
CA GLN A 172 21.05 -10.79 -5.27
C GLN A 172 22.47 -10.65 -5.81
N VAL A 173 23.43 -10.49 -4.91
CA VAL A 173 24.85 -10.71 -5.20
C VAL A 173 25.35 -11.85 -4.33
N VAL A 174 26.31 -12.58 -4.86
CA VAL A 174 27.09 -13.57 -4.10
C VAL A 174 28.56 -13.23 -4.26
N GLN A 175 29.32 -13.40 -3.19
CA GLN A 175 30.77 -13.33 -3.28
C GLN A 175 31.29 -14.62 -3.91
N ILE A 176 32.26 -14.50 -4.80
CA ILE A 176 32.90 -15.64 -5.45
C ILE A 176 34.42 -15.50 -5.38
N ALA A 177 35.10 -16.65 -5.40
CA ALA A 177 36.54 -16.70 -5.44
C ALA A 177 37.09 -16.41 -6.85
N GLU A 178 38.39 -16.09 -6.94
CA GLU A 178 39.10 -15.88 -8.20
C GLU A 178 38.93 -17.05 -9.18
N TYR A 179 39.00 -18.30 -8.68
CA TYR A 179 38.88 -19.49 -9.52
C TYR A 179 37.48 -19.62 -10.16
N GLU A 180 36.41 -19.27 -9.43
CA GLU A 180 35.04 -19.32 -9.96
C GLU A 180 34.82 -18.25 -11.04
N MET A 181 35.43 -17.07 -10.87
CA MET A 181 35.43 -16.02 -11.87
C MET A 181 36.16 -16.49 -13.15
N GLU A 182 37.32 -17.12 -13.00
CA GLU A 182 38.10 -17.63 -14.14
C GLU A 182 37.39 -18.79 -14.86
N GLU A 183 36.73 -19.69 -14.12
CA GLU A 183 35.88 -20.73 -14.71
C GLU A 183 34.75 -20.13 -15.56
N GLN A 184 34.08 -19.09 -15.06
CA GLN A 184 33.06 -18.39 -15.82
C GLN A 184 33.66 -17.69 -17.05
N ARG A 185 34.83 -17.03 -16.91
CA ARG A 185 35.54 -16.38 -18.02
C ARG A 185 35.87 -17.38 -19.14
N GLU A 186 36.37 -18.56 -18.78
CA GLU A 186 36.74 -19.59 -19.75
C GLU A 186 35.49 -20.20 -20.43
N ALA A 187 34.40 -20.41 -19.67
CA ALA A 187 33.10 -20.82 -20.23
C ALA A 187 32.54 -19.79 -21.23
N GLU A 188 32.74 -18.51 -20.96
CA GLU A 188 32.28 -17.39 -21.79
C GLU A 188 33.20 -17.08 -23.00
N LYS A 189 34.41 -17.65 -23.05
CA LYS A 189 35.43 -17.36 -24.07
C LYS A 189 34.95 -17.58 -25.51
N LYS A 190 34.13 -18.61 -25.73
CA LYS A 190 33.53 -18.93 -27.03
C LYS A 190 32.29 -18.08 -27.35
N LEU A 191 31.75 -17.37 -26.37
CA LEU A 191 30.62 -16.47 -26.56
C LEU A 191 31.08 -15.16 -27.20
N PRO A 192 30.21 -14.50 -27.99
CA PRO A 192 30.47 -13.16 -28.46
C PRO A 192 30.54 -12.17 -27.28
N LYS A 193 31.36 -11.11 -27.41
CA LYS A 193 31.67 -10.16 -26.31
C LYS A 193 30.44 -9.64 -25.55
N TRP A 194 29.34 -9.37 -26.25
CA TRP A 194 28.09 -8.85 -25.68
C TRP A 194 27.29 -9.87 -24.84
N ARG A 195 27.61 -11.17 -24.93
CA ARG A 195 27.05 -12.22 -24.05
C ARG A 195 27.93 -12.53 -22.85
N ARG A 196 29.16 -11.99 -22.80
CA ARG A 196 30.07 -12.20 -21.66
C ARG A 196 29.66 -11.33 -20.49
N ARG A 197 29.92 -11.81 -19.29
CA ARG A 197 29.60 -11.19 -18.02
C ARG A 197 30.80 -11.14 -17.07
N VAL A 198 31.89 -11.79 -17.44
CA VAL A 198 33.23 -11.34 -17.07
C VAL A 198 33.69 -10.37 -18.16
N LEU A 199 33.61 -9.07 -17.86
CA LEU A 199 33.84 -7.98 -18.81
C LEU A 199 35.34 -7.72 -19.01
N ASP A 200 35.73 -7.31 -20.22
CA ASP A 200 37.07 -6.76 -20.47
C ASP A 200 37.17 -5.29 -20.03
N GLU A 201 38.38 -4.76 -19.90
CA GLU A 201 38.62 -3.38 -19.43
C GLU A 201 37.82 -2.33 -20.21
N LYS A 202 37.66 -2.51 -21.53
CA LYS A 202 36.90 -1.56 -22.37
C LYS A 202 35.41 -1.62 -22.06
N GLN A 203 34.87 -2.81 -21.84
CA GLN A 203 33.47 -2.99 -21.47
C GLN A 203 33.18 -2.44 -20.06
N ILE A 204 34.12 -2.59 -19.13
CA ILE A 204 34.02 -1.99 -17.78
C ILE A 204 34.04 -0.46 -17.87
N ASP A 205 34.98 0.09 -18.64
CA ASP A 205 35.07 1.53 -18.89
C ASP A 205 33.78 2.10 -19.49
N GLU A 206 33.20 1.42 -20.48
CA GLU A 206 31.94 1.81 -21.10
C GLU A 206 30.79 1.74 -20.11
N LEU A 207 30.72 0.68 -19.29
CA LEU A 207 29.73 0.53 -18.23
C LEU A 207 29.81 1.68 -17.22
N HIS A 208 31.00 2.04 -16.76
CA HIS A 208 31.19 3.13 -15.79
C HIS A 208 30.88 4.51 -16.38
N LYS A 209 31.31 4.79 -17.61
CA LYS A 209 31.13 6.11 -18.26
C LYS A 209 29.70 6.35 -18.72
N SER A 210 29.09 5.34 -19.34
CA SER A 210 27.81 5.49 -20.03
C SER A 210 26.63 4.81 -19.32
N GLY A 211 26.90 3.92 -18.37
CA GLY A 211 25.85 3.09 -17.75
C GLY A 211 25.24 2.10 -18.73
N ILE A 212 25.92 1.77 -19.83
CA ILE A 212 25.38 0.88 -20.87
C ILE A 212 25.94 -0.53 -20.70
N ILE A 213 25.05 -1.51 -20.75
CA ILE A 213 25.42 -2.91 -20.94
C ILE A 213 25.03 -3.37 -22.34
N ASN A 214 26.00 -3.87 -23.10
CA ASN A 214 25.76 -4.42 -24.41
C ASN A 214 25.12 -5.81 -24.29
N THR A 215 23.99 -6.01 -24.96
CA THR A 215 23.20 -7.26 -24.95
C THR A 215 23.01 -7.86 -26.34
N GLY A 216 23.59 -7.26 -27.39
CA GLY A 216 23.48 -7.73 -28.76
C GLY A 216 24.24 -6.86 -29.76
N PRO A 217 24.43 -7.34 -31.01
CA PRO A 217 25.19 -6.60 -32.04
C PRO A 217 24.68 -5.18 -32.32
N ALA A 218 23.39 -4.93 -32.08
CA ALA A 218 22.76 -3.60 -32.16
C ALA A 218 21.82 -3.36 -30.96
N SER A 219 22.04 -4.06 -29.84
CA SER A 219 21.17 -3.98 -28.67
C SER A 219 21.99 -3.61 -27.44
N ASN A 220 21.70 -2.43 -26.92
CA ASN A 220 22.28 -1.89 -25.71
C ASN A 220 21.15 -1.62 -24.72
N ILE A 221 21.40 -1.90 -23.45
CA ILE A 221 20.49 -1.51 -22.38
C ILE A 221 21.18 -0.43 -21.55
N VAL A 222 20.51 0.71 -21.44
CA VAL A 222 20.91 1.78 -20.53
C VAL A 222 20.44 1.41 -19.12
N LEU A 223 21.37 1.38 -18.17
CA LEU A 223 21.08 1.20 -16.76
C LEU A 223 20.70 2.56 -16.18
N GLU A 224 19.45 2.66 -15.72
CA GLU A 224 18.97 3.87 -15.06
C GLU A 224 19.78 4.12 -13.79
N LYS A 225 20.38 5.31 -13.66
CA LYS A 225 21.02 5.71 -12.42
C LYS A 225 19.96 5.78 -11.32
N PRO A 226 20.09 5.03 -10.23
CA PRO A 226 19.11 5.04 -9.17
C PRO A 226 19.13 6.38 -8.43
N ASN A 227 17.95 6.87 -8.06
CA ASN A 227 17.78 8.08 -7.23
C ASN A 227 18.22 7.87 -5.76
N THR A 228 18.94 6.78 -5.45
CA THR A 228 19.31 6.38 -4.09
C THR A 228 20.72 6.86 -3.73
N VAL A 229 20.93 7.17 -2.45
CA VAL A 229 22.25 7.48 -1.87
C VAL A 229 23.15 6.24 -1.91
N SER A 230 24.47 6.46 -2.04
CA SER A 230 25.54 5.45 -2.12
C SER A 230 25.42 4.36 -1.06
N LEU A 231 25.79 3.13 -1.44
CA LEU A 231 25.47 1.88 -0.75
C LEU A 231 26.55 1.37 0.21
N LYS A 232 27.71 2.02 0.26
CA LYS A 232 28.88 1.59 1.04
C LYS A 232 28.73 1.79 2.55
N SER A 233 27.77 2.60 3.00
CA SER A 233 27.35 2.58 4.39
C SER A 233 25.93 3.07 4.52
N LEU A 234 25.07 2.31 5.19
CA LEU A 234 23.79 2.84 5.67
C LEU A 234 23.98 3.80 6.87
N ARG A 235 25.22 4.04 7.29
CA ARG A 235 25.60 5.18 8.15
C ARG A 235 25.53 6.46 7.33
N PHE A 236 25.04 7.51 7.97
CA PHE A 236 24.81 8.82 7.36
C PHE A 236 26.10 9.36 6.71
N PRO A 237 26.25 9.39 5.36
CA PRO A 237 27.52 9.77 4.74
C PRO A 237 27.59 11.29 4.66
N LYS A 238 27.64 11.94 5.82
CA LYS A 238 27.58 13.40 5.97
C LYS A 238 28.63 14.07 5.10
N GLU A 239 29.87 13.58 5.15
CA GLU A 239 30.95 14.14 4.36
C GLU A 239 30.74 13.92 2.85
N GLU A 240 30.19 12.78 2.41
CA GLU A 240 29.93 12.54 0.99
C GLU A 240 28.81 13.42 0.43
N ILE A 241 27.75 13.64 1.20
CA ILE A 241 26.68 14.54 0.80
C ILE A 241 27.24 15.97 0.68
N LEU A 242 28.05 16.41 1.64
CA LEU A 242 28.66 17.73 1.62
C LEU A 242 29.68 17.90 0.49
N LYS A 243 30.38 16.84 0.06
CA LYS A 243 31.29 16.86 -1.11
C LYS A 243 30.59 17.16 -2.43
N ARG A 244 29.27 16.98 -2.53
CA ARG A 244 28.50 17.32 -3.75
C ARG A 244 28.33 18.82 -3.95
N TYR A 245 28.55 19.61 -2.89
CA TYR A 245 28.44 21.06 -2.92
C TYR A 245 29.84 21.65 -3.04
N GLU A 246 30.16 22.20 -4.21
CA GLU A 246 31.52 22.64 -4.58
C GLU A 246 32.04 23.81 -3.72
N THR A 247 31.15 24.72 -3.30
CA THR A 247 31.50 25.89 -2.50
C THR A 247 30.99 25.81 -1.07
N ASP A 248 31.65 26.50 -0.15
CA ASP A 248 31.23 26.56 1.25
C ASP A 248 29.90 27.31 1.41
N GLU A 249 29.62 28.29 0.54
CA GLU A 249 28.32 28.96 0.49
C GLU A 249 27.19 27.99 0.11
N ALA A 250 27.43 27.11 -0.87
CA ALA A 250 26.44 26.11 -1.29
C ALA A 250 26.17 25.08 -0.19
N LYS A 251 27.22 24.64 0.53
CA LYS A 251 27.07 23.79 1.73
C LYS A 251 26.24 24.48 2.80
N GLU A 252 26.51 25.75 3.10
CA GLU A 252 25.80 26.50 4.14
C GLU A 252 24.33 26.76 3.75
N GLN A 253 24.05 27.05 2.47
CA GLN A 253 22.68 27.16 1.97
C GLN A 253 21.91 25.84 2.12
N PHE A 254 22.55 24.71 1.80
CA PHE A 254 21.96 23.39 2.00
C PHE A 254 21.65 23.15 3.49
N LEU A 255 22.60 23.38 4.40
CA LEU A 255 22.39 23.21 5.84
C LEU A 255 21.27 24.10 6.38
N LYS A 256 21.18 25.36 5.95
CA LYS A 256 20.06 26.26 6.28
C LYS A 256 18.72 25.76 5.75
N SER A 257 18.69 25.13 4.57
CA SER A 257 17.46 24.54 4.04
C SER A 257 16.92 23.43 4.95
N LEU A 258 17.81 22.65 5.58
CA LEU A 258 17.44 21.58 6.51
C LEU A 258 16.90 22.11 7.84
N GLU A 259 17.41 23.25 8.30
CA GLU A 259 16.95 23.92 9.53
C GLU A 259 15.48 24.39 9.43
N ASN A 260 15.06 24.76 8.22
CA ASN A 260 13.67 25.13 7.91
C ASN A 260 12.70 23.94 7.89
N VAL A 261 13.19 22.69 7.93
CA VAL A 261 12.37 21.49 7.93
C VAL A 261 12.27 20.96 9.36
N LYS A 262 11.17 21.29 10.05
CA LYS A 262 10.86 20.73 11.37
C LYS A 262 10.37 19.30 11.23
N LEU A 263 10.95 18.39 12.00
CA LEU A 263 10.48 17.02 12.17
C LEU A 263 9.33 17.02 13.20
N SER A 264 8.17 17.53 12.79
CA SER A 264 7.05 17.82 13.70
C SER A 264 6.45 16.59 14.39
N ASP A 265 6.79 15.40 13.92
CA ASP A 265 6.39 14.11 14.50
C ASP A 265 7.07 13.82 15.85
N TYR A 266 8.17 14.51 16.13
CA TYR A 266 8.97 14.37 17.34
C TYR A 266 8.66 15.47 18.36
N GLU A 267 8.86 15.17 19.65
CA GLU A 267 8.74 16.16 20.73
C GLU A 267 9.80 17.26 20.60
N GLY A 268 9.42 18.49 20.98
CA GLY A 268 10.29 19.66 20.90
C GLY A 268 10.41 20.28 19.49
N ASN A 269 11.47 21.08 19.29
CA ASN A 269 11.78 21.78 18.04
C ASN A 269 12.92 21.07 17.29
N PHE A 270 12.78 19.77 17.02
CA PHE A 270 13.80 19.00 16.30
C PHE A 270 13.69 19.21 14.78
N THR A 271 14.81 19.45 14.11
CA THR A 271 14.87 19.78 12.68
C THR A 271 15.61 18.72 11.86
N ALA A 272 15.43 18.75 10.54
CA ALA A 272 16.18 17.89 9.63
C ALA A 272 17.69 18.15 9.71
N ARG A 273 18.10 19.38 10.08
CA ARG A 273 19.51 19.72 10.36
C ARG A 273 20.04 18.98 11.59
N ASP A 274 19.28 18.98 12.69
CA ASP A 274 19.64 18.26 13.91
C ASP A 274 19.87 16.77 13.63
N TRP A 275 18.97 16.16 12.86
CA TRP A 275 19.11 14.79 12.40
C TRP A 275 20.33 14.62 11.49
N PHE A 276 20.53 15.50 10.51
CA PHE A 276 21.67 15.48 9.59
C PHE A 276 23.02 15.61 10.32
N GLU A 277 23.04 16.32 11.45
CA GLU A 277 24.22 16.47 12.31
C GLU A 277 24.43 15.29 13.26
N GLY A 278 23.55 14.28 13.26
CA GLY A 278 23.67 13.07 14.06
C GLY A 278 23.14 13.21 15.48
N LYS A 279 22.32 14.23 15.78
CA LYS A 279 21.65 14.33 17.08
C LYS A 279 20.65 13.18 17.24
N ALA A 280 20.59 12.61 18.45
CA ALA A 280 19.67 11.52 18.76
C ALA A 280 18.22 11.97 18.55
N LEU A 281 17.40 11.08 17.96
CA LEU A 281 15.98 11.34 17.73
C LEU A 281 15.23 11.47 19.07
N PRO A 282 14.43 12.53 19.28
CA PRO A 282 13.58 12.64 20.47
C PRO A 282 12.49 11.55 20.50
N SER A 283 11.67 11.56 21.55
CA SER A 283 10.46 10.75 21.58
C SER A 283 9.46 11.23 20.53
N LEU A 284 8.72 10.28 19.93
CA LEU A 284 7.61 10.62 19.03
C LEU A 284 6.46 11.23 19.83
N LYS A 285 5.79 12.23 19.24
CA LYS A 285 4.51 12.71 19.76
C LYS A 285 3.50 11.57 19.70
N LYS A 286 2.67 11.47 20.73
CA LYS A 286 1.53 10.54 20.72
C LYS A 286 0.61 10.89 19.55
N HIS A 287 0.38 9.91 18.68
CA HIS A 287 -0.59 10.06 17.59
C HIS A 287 -1.97 10.28 18.17
N ILE A 288 -2.64 11.33 17.70
CA ILE A 288 -4.05 11.58 17.98
C ILE A 288 -4.78 11.16 16.69
N PRO A 289 -5.51 10.03 16.70
CA PRO A 289 -6.21 9.56 15.52
C PRO A 289 -7.17 10.63 15.00
N SER A 290 -7.11 10.91 13.71
CA SER A 290 -8.10 11.75 13.03
C SER A 290 -9.50 11.13 13.12
N GLU A 291 -10.54 11.94 12.97
CA GLU A 291 -11.92 11.45 12.92
C GLU A 291 -12.11 10.36 11.86
N ARG A 292 -11.41 10.49 10.72
CA ARG A 292 -11.42 9.49 9.65
C ARG A 292 -10.81 8.15 10.11
N GLU A 293 -9.71 8.16 10.83
CA GLU A 293 -9.09 6.95 11.38
C GLU A 293 -9.98 6.30 12.44
N LEU A 294 -10.52 7.09 13.38
CA LEU A 294 -11.46 6.60 14.39
C LEU A 294 -12.68 5.95 13.74
N ARG A 295 -13.21 6.55 12.66
CA ARG A 295 -14.32 6.01 11.89
C ARG A 295 -13.98 4.69 11.22
N ASN A 296 -12.81 4.57 10.60
CA ASN A 296 -12.37 3.31 9.97
C ASN A 296 -12.14 2.18 10.99
N LEU A 297 -11.67 2.51 12.20
CA LEU A 297 -11.54 1.55 13.29
C LEU A 297 -12.88 1.12 13.87
N ARG A 298 -13.84 2.06 13.94
CA ARG A 298 -15.18 1.82 14.48
C ARG A 298 -16.04 0.98 13.54
N PHE A 299 -16.04 1.30 12.24
CA PHE A 299 -16.86 0.65 11.23
C PHE A 299 -16.05 -0.38 10.43
N LEU A 300 -16.15 -1.64 10.84
CA LEU A 300 -15.45 -2.75 10.19
C LEU A 300 -16.42 -3.61 9.35
N PRO A 301 -15.97 -4.21 8.24
CA PRO A 301 -16.76 -5.21 7.51
C PRO A 301 -17.11 -6.41 8.41
N ILE A 302 -18.23 -7.09 8.15
CA ILE A 302 -18.57 -8.34 8.85
C ILE A 302 -17.88 -9.52 8.18
N SER A 303 -17.14 -10.30 8.98
CA SER A 303 -16.46 -11.52 8.52
C SER A 303 -17.35 -12.76 8.58
N ASN A 304 -18.26 -12.86 9.55
CA ASN A 304 -19.17 -14.00 9.71
C ASN A 304 -20.57 -13.67 9.19
N ILE A 305 -20.70 -13.63 7.86
CA ILE A 305 -21.95 -13.29 7.16
C ILE A 305 -23.06 -14.31 7.47
N GLU A 306 -22.72 -15.59 7.62
CA GLU A 306 -23.67 -16.66 7.91
C GLU A 306 -24.42 -16.44 9.23
N ARG A 307 -23.73 -15.94 10.26
CA ARG A 307 -24.37 -15.60 11.54
C ARG A 307 -25.38 -14.46 11.39
N GLU A 308 -25.07 -13.46 10.56
CA GLU A 308 -25.97 -12.36 10.30
C GLU A 308 -27.19 -12.82 9.48
N ASP A 309 -27.00 -13.75 8.54
CA ASP A 309 -28.04 -14.29 7.69
C ASP A 309 -29.09 -15.14 8.43
N LYS A 310 -28.71 -15.83 9.51
CA LYS A 310 -29.66 -16.57 10.37
C LYS A 310 -30.81 -15.72 10.92
N LYS A 311 -30.70 -14.39 10.89
CA LYS A 311 -31.79 -13.49 11.30
C LYS A 311 -33.02 -13.59 10.38
N ILE A 312 -32.86 -14.08 9.15
CA ILE A 312 -33.97 -14.40 8.24
C ILE A 312 -34.96 -15.41 8.86
N GLU A 313 -34.50 -16.30 9.74
CA GLU A 313 -35.36 -17.30 10.38
C GLU A 313 -36.48 -16.66 11.21
N LYS A 314 -36.32 -15.40 11.65
CA LYS A 314 -37.32 -14.64 12.41
C LYS A 314 -38.46 -14.09 11.54
N LEU A 315 -38.33 -14.12 10.22
CA LEU A 315 -39.34 -13.58 9.31
C LEU A 315 -40.49 -14.57 9.15
N THR A 316 -41.70 -14.03 9.08
CA THR A 316 -42.91 -14.76 8.67
C THR A 316 -42.85 -15.10 7.18
N ALA A 317 -43.70 -16.02 6.73
CA ALA A 317 -43.78 -16.39 5.30
C ALA A 317 -44.11 -15.18 4.39
N LYS A 318 -44.99 -14.28 4.85
CA LYS A 318 -45.36 -13.07 4.08
C LYS A 318 -44.17 -12.12 3.92
N GLU A 319 -43.41 -11.90 4.98
CA GLU A 319 -42.22 -11.04 4.96
C GLU A 319 -41.12 -11.63 4.07
N LYS A 320 -40.87 -12.94 4.16
CA LYS A 320 -39.91 -13.62 3.28
C LYS A 320 -40.29 -13.47 1.81
N ASN A 321 -41.56 -13.72 1.48
CA ASN A 321 -42.05 -13.60 0.10
C ASN A 321 -41.93 -12.16 -0.42
N ALA A 322 -42.27 -11.16 0.40
CA ALA A 322 -42.15 -9.75 0.00
C ALA A 322 -40.68 -9.35 -0.27
N VAL A 323 -39.72 -9.84 0.53
CA VAL A 323 -38.30 -9.60 0.31
C VAL A 323 -37.79 -10.33 -0.95
N ILE A 324 -38.24 -11.56 -1.20
CA ILE A 324 -37.92 -12.31 -2.43
C ILE A 324 -38.47 -11.60 -3.67
N GLU A 325 -39.70 -11.08 -3.58
CA GLU A 325 -40.32 -10.31 -4.66
C GLU A 325 -39.56 -9.02 -4.94
N TYR A 326 -39.18 -8.29 -3.87
CA TYR A 326 -38.36 -7.09 -3.97
C TYR A 326 -37.02 -7.38 -4.65
N THR A 327 -36.29 -8.44 -4.26
CA THR A 327 -35.01 -8.82 -4.90
C THR A 327 -35.12 -9.35 -6.33
N GLY A 328 -36.35 -9.50 -6.85
CA GLY A 328 -36.60 -9.73 -8.27
C GLY A 328 -36.74 -8.41 -9.04
N ASP A 329 -37.80 -8.30 -9.83
CA ASP A 329 -38.01 -7.14 -10.70
C ASP A 329 -38.77 -5.99 -10.01
N ALA A 330 -39.38 -6.26 -8.85
CA ALA A 330 -40.28 -5.32 -8.18
C ALA A 330 -39.55 -4.14 -7.51
N TYR A 331 -38.24 -4.22 -7.25
CA TYR A 331 -37.51 -3.13 -6.58
C TYR A 331 -37.56 -1.81 -7.35
N HIS A 332 -37.61 -1.83 -8.68
CA HIS A 332 -37.68 -0.63 -9.51
C HIS A 332 -38.99 0.14 -9.26
N ASP A 333 -40.12 -0.56 -9.31
CA ASP A 333 -41.45 0.01 -9.09
C ASP A 333 -41.62 0.48 -7.64
N ILE A 334 -41.15 -0.32 -6.68
CA ILE A 334 -41.22 0.01 -5.25
C ILE A 334 -40.39 1.25 -4.94
N ASN A 335 -39.10 1.25 -5.28
CA ASN A 335 -38.20 2.37 -4.96
C ASN A 335 -38.55 3.63 -5.76
N GLY A 336 -38.96 3.48 -7.03
CA GLY A 336 -39.45 4.59 -7.85
C GLY A 336 -40.70 5.22 -7.24
N GLY A 337 -41.70 4.41 -6.86
CA GLY A 337 -42.92 4.87 -6.22
C GLY A 337 -42.69 5.56 -4.88
N LEU A 338 -41.78 5.02 -4.05
CA LEU A 338 -41.38 5.63 -2.77
C LEU A 338 -40.71 6.99 -2.96
N ARG A 339 -39.74 7.11 -3.88
CA ARG A 339 -39.06 8.38 -4.17
C ARG A 339 -39.97 9.44 -4.80
N ALA A 340 -40.93 9.00 -5.63
CA ALA A 340 -41.92 9.88 -6.24
C ALA A 340 -43.06 10.28 -5.27
N GLY A 341 -43.17 9.63 -4.11
CA GLY A 341 -44.30 9.81 -3.20
C GLY A 341 -45.64 9.28 -3.73
N ASN A 342 -45.61 8.40 -4.75
CA ASN A 342 -46.79 7.85 -5.42
C ASN A 342 -46.69 6.33 -5.56
N LEU A 343 -46.66 5.63 -4.43
CA LEU A 343 -46.60 4.17 -4.40
C LEU A 343 -47.95 3.56 -4.79
N LYS A 344 -47.96 2.68 -5.80
CA LYS A 344 -49.16 1.94 -6.24
C LYS A 344 -49.79 1.19 -5.07
N THR A 345 -51.12 1.22 -4.96
CA THR A 345 -51.87 0.59 -3.86
C THR A 345 -51.56 -0.89 -3.68
N GLU A 346 -51.38 -1.62 -4.78
CA GLU A 346 -51.03 -3.05 -4.79
C GLU A 346 -49.66 -3.36 -4.16
N LEU A 347 -48.74 -2.39 -4.14
CA LEU A 347 -47.40 -2.55 -3.57
C LEU A 347 -47.31 -2.13 -2.09
N GLN A 348 -48.34 -1.49 -1.53
CA GLN A 348 -48.31 -0.98 -0.15
C GLN A 348 -48.13 -2.09 0.89
N GLU A 349 -48.85 -3.20 0.71
CA GLU A 349 -48.75 -4.36 1.60
C GLU A 349 -47.38 -5.05 1.47
N CYS A 350 -46.82 -5.12 0.25
CA CYS A 350 -45.47 -5.64 0.03
C CYS A 350 -44.43 -4.78 0.77
N VAL A 351 -44.47 -3.45 0.61
CA VAL A 351 -43.59 -2.50 1.31
C VAL A 351 -43.71 -2.60 2.84
N LYS A 352 -44.92 -2.76 3.37
CA LYS A 352 -45.16 -2.96 4.81
C LYS A 352 -44.47 -4.23 5.32
N ASN A 353 -44.61 -5.35 4.59
CA ASN A 353 -43.99 -6.62 4.93
C ASN A 353 -42.46 -6.55 4.82
N ILE A 354 -41.90 -5.84 3.83
CA ILE A 354 -40.45 -5.60 3.72
C ILE A 354 -39.95 -4.79 4.92
N ARG A 355 -40.61 -3.67 5.26
CA ARG A 355 -40.24 -2.81 6.41
C ARG A 355 -40.23 -3.59 7.72
N SER A 356 -41.25 -4.41 7.96
CA SER A 356 -41.35 -5.29 9.14
C SER A 356 -40.23 -6.35 9.14
N GLY A 357 -39.98 -7.00 8.00
CA GLY A 357 -38.93 -8.00 7.86
C GLY A 357 -37.53 -7.45 8.14
N ILE A 358 -37.19 -6.29 7.55
CA ILE A 358 -35.91 -5.63 7.78
C ILE A 358 -35.75 -5.22 9.25
N SER A 359 -36.81 -4.74 9.91
CA SER A 359 -36.78 -4.33 11.32
C SER A 359 -36.44 -5.47 12.30
N LYS A 360 -36.67 -6.73 11.91
CA LYS A 360 -36.27 -7.92 12.67
C LYS A 360 -34.79 -8.28 12.51
N GLY A 361 -34.16 -7.79 11.43
CA GLY A 361 -32.73 -7.82 11.20
C GLY A 361 -32.07 -6.61 11.84
N LYS A 362 -31.33 -6.80 12.95
CA LYS A 362 -30.65 -5.71 13.65
C LYS A 362 -29.14 -5.95 13.64
N LEU A 363 -28.36 -4.97 13.20
CA LEU A 363 -26.90 -5.10 13.21
C LEU A 363 -26.37 -5.27 14.64
N THR A 364 -25.42 -6.19 14.80
CA THR A 364 -24.83 -6.51 16.12
C THR A 364 -23.73 -5.52 16.53
N ARG A 365 -23.18 -4.78 15.55
CA ARG A 365 -22.12 -3.80 15.72
C ARG A 365 -22.12 -2.77 14.59
N ASP A 366 -21.35 -1.72 14.78
CA ASP A 366 -21.04 -0.74 13.74
C ASP A 366 -20.36 -1.46 12.56
N THR A 367 -20.89 -1.23 11.36
CA THR A 367 -20.59 -2.04 10.19
C THR A 367 -20.39 -1.17 8.96
N LYS A 368 -19.35 -1.48 8.19
CA LYS A 368 -19.09 -0.90 6.88
C LYS A 368 -19.65 -1.82 5.79
N LEU A 369 -20.58 -1.29 5.00
CA LEU A 369 -21.21 -1.95 3.84
C LEU A 369 -20.80 -1.22 2.56
N TYR A 370 -21.08 -1.84 1.42
CA TYR A 370 -20.64 -1.33 0.11
C TYR A 370 -21.79 -1.28 -0.88
N ARG A 371 -21.87 -0.23 -1.70
CA ARG A 371 -22.84 -0.13 -2.80
C ARG A 371 -22.27 0.63 -3.99
N ASN A 372 -22.91 0.48 -5.13
CA ASN A 372 -22.78 1.41 -6.25
C ASN A 372 -23.86 2.48 -6.22
N LEU A 373 -23.52 3.59 -6.85
CA LEU A 373 -24.48 4.58 -7.29
C LEU A 373 -24.24 4.91 -8.76
N HIS A 374 -25.31 5.29 -9.45
CA HIS A 374 -25.18 6.11 -10.63
C HIS A 374 -24.83 7.54 -10.20
N PRO A 375 -24.21 8.36 -11.07
CA PRO A 375 -24.06 9.78 -10.81
C PRO A 375 -25.42 10.40 -10.45
N LEU A 376 -25.50 11.07 -9.29
CA LEU A 376 -26.69 11.75 -8.81
C LEU A 376 -26.42 13.26 -8.71
N PRO A 377 -27.44 14.13 -8.86
CA PRO A 377 -27.27 15.57 -8.89
C PRO A 377 -26.57 16.17 -7.66
N TRP A 378 -26.75 15.57 -6.47
CA TRP A 378 -26.14 16.07 -5.24
C TRP A 378 -24.63 15.80 -5.16
N MET A 379 -24.07 14.93 -5.99
CA MET A 379 -22.68 14.45 -5.87
C MET A 379 -21.65 15.48 -6.33
N CYS A 380 -22.02 16.35 -7.26
CA CYS A 380 -21.15 17.39 -7.77
C CYS A 380 -22.01 18.48 -8.39
N ASN A 381 -21.78 19.72 -7.99
CA ASN A 381 -22.46 20.89 -8.57
C ASN A 381 -22.09 21.14 -10.05
N ASN A 382 -21.09 20.42 -10.57
CA ASN A 382 -20.64 20.49 -11.96
C ASN A 382 -20.74 19.12 -12.63
N GLU A 383 -21.95 18.75 -13.05
CA GLU A 383 -22.25 17.48 -13.70
C GLU A 383 -21.41 17.25 -14.98
N ARG A 384 -21.15 18.31 -15.74
CA ARG A 384 -20.29 18.25 -16.94
C ARG A 384 -18.88 17.80 -16.58
N LEU A 385 -18.30 18.39 -15.54
CA LEU A 385 -16.95 18.04 -15.08
C LEU A 385 -16.90 16.59 -14.57
N LEU A 386 -17.92 16.18 -13.82
CA LEU A 386 -18.06 14.80 -13.35
C LEU A 386 -18.13 13.82 -14.53
N ASN A 387 -18.96 14.08 -15.54
CA ASN A 387 -19.11 13.23 -16.71
C ASN A 387 -17.83 13.18 -17.57
N MET A 388 -17.11 14.31 -17.72
CA MET A 388 -15.81 14.35 -18.39
C MET A 388 -14.77 13.50 -17.65
N PHE A 389 -14.75 13.55 -16.32
CA PHE A 389 -13.87 12.72 -15.51
C PHE A 389 -14.16 11.23 -15.66
N LEU A 390 -15.43 10.84 -15.53
CA LEU A 390 -15.85 9.44 -15.62
C LEU A 390 -15.63 8.83 -17.01
N SER A 391 -15.66 9.66 -18.06
CA SER A 391 -15.34 9.25 -19.44
C SER A 391 -13.85 9.26 -19.77
N GLY A 392 -12.98 9.66 -18.84
CA GLY A 392 -11.52 9.71 -19.05
C GLY A 392 -11.04 10.90 -19.88
N ASN A 393 -11.90 11.90 -20.11
CA ASN A 393 -11.62 13.06 -20.97
C ASN A 393 -11.20 14.31 -20.17
N LEU A 394 -10.68 14.13 -18.96
CA LEU A 394 -10.27 15.22 -18.07
C LEU A 394 -8.77 15.20 -17.82
N ASP A 395 -8.12 16.34 -18.02
CA ASP A 395 -6.68 16.52 -17.78
C ASP A 395 -6.37 16.66 -16.27
N GLU A 396 -5.09 16.69 -15.90
CA GLU A 396 -4.69 16.74 -14.49
C GLU A 396 -5.19 18.00 -13.77
N LYS A 397 -5.23 19.14 -14.48
CA LYS A 397 -5.75 20.39 -13.94
C LYS A 397 -7.25 20.29 -13.66
N GLY A 398 -8.01 19.73 -14.60
CA GLY A 398 -9.43 19.48 -14.44
C GLY A 398 -9.73 18.50 -13.31
N ILE A 399 -8.91 17.46 -13.12
CA ILE A 399 -9.02 16.52 -11.98
C ILE A 399 -8.83 17.26 -10.66
N GLY A 400 -7.88 18.19 -10.56
CA GLY A 400 -7.69 19.00 -9.35
C GLY A 400 -8.88 19.89 -9.01
N ILE A 401 -9.51 20.49 -10.03
CA ILE A 401 -10.75 21.27 -9.86
C ILE A 401 -11.88 20.34 -9.38
N LEU A 402 -12.02 19.16 -10.00
CA LEU A 402 -13.05 18.20 -9.61
C LEU A 402 -12.88 17.75 -8.17
N ASP A 403 -11.66 17.41 -7.74
CA ASP A 403 -11.38 16.99 -6.36
C ASP A 403 -11.81 18.05 -5.34
N THR A 404 -11.60 19.33 -5.67
CA THR A 404 -12.04 20.44 -4.83
C THR A 404 -13.57 20.52 -4.79
N THR A 405 -14.24 20.48 -5.94
CA THR A 405 -15.71 20.56 -6.01
C THR A 405 -16.42 19.35 -5.39
N LEU A 406 -15.80 18.18 -5.39
CA LEU A 406 -16.34 17.00 -4.72
C LEU A 406 -16.33 17.20 -3.21
N LYS A 407 -15.27 17.79 -2.64
CA LYS A 407 -15.15 18.02 -1.20
C LYS A 407 -16.21 18.98 -0.64
N ASP A 408 -16.80 19.84 -1.47
CA ASP A 408 -17.89 20.74 -1.07
C ASP A 408 -19.15 20.00 -0.61
N VAL A 409 -19.31 18.73 -0.99
CA VAL A 409 -20.48 17.92 -0.61
C VAL A 409 -20.31 17.19 0.72
N ILE A 410 -19.14 17.27 1.37
CA ILE A 410 -18.93 16.71 2.71
C ILE A 410 -19.84 17.44 3.70
N GLY A 411 -20.58 16.67 4.50
CA GLY A 411 -21.61 17.15 5.43
C GLY A 411 -23.01 17.27 4.82
N VAL A 412 -23.18 17.11 3.50
CA VAL A 412 -24.49 17.10 2.86
C VAL A 412 -25.31 15.91 3.38
N LYS A 413 -26.55 16.21 3.79
CA LYS A 413 -27.54 15.21 4.21
C LYS A 413 -28.43 14.82 3.03
N ILE A 414 -28.61 13.52 2.84
CA ILE A 414 -29.36 12.92 1.73
C ILE A 414 -30.47 12.08 2.34
N ASN A 415 -31.72 12.45 2.09
CA ASN A 415 -32.88 11.64 2.44
C ASN A 415 -33.23 10.75 1.24
N ASP A 416 -33.19 9.42 1.41
CA ASP A 416 -33.68 8.47 0.40
C ASP A 416 -34.91 7.72 0.94
N PRO A 417 -36.12 8.03 0.42
CA PRO A 417 -37.35 7.30 0.76
C PRO A 417 -37.34 5.84 0.32
N ALA A 418 -36.45 5.44 -0.60
CA ALA A 418 -36.34 4.07 -1.07
C ALA A 418 -35.58 3.16 -0.09
N PHE A 419 -35.76 1.85 -0.24
CA PHE A 419 -34.87 0.88 0.41
C PHE A 419 -33.46 0.95 -0.20
N THR A 420 -32.46 0.63 0.61
CA THR A 420 -31.06 0.71 0.19
C THR A 420 -30.41 -0.67 0.16
N SER A 421 -30.11 -1.16 -1.06
CA SER A 421 -29.33 -2.37 -1.26
C SER A 421 -27.82 -2.09 -1.14
N THR A 422 -27.13 -2.95 -0.40
CA THR A 422 -25.68 -2.89 -0.11
C THR A 422 -25.10 -4.31 -0.05
N SER A 423 -23.79 -4.46 0.16
CA SER A 423 -23.12 -5.76 0.24
C SER A 423 -22.03 -5.77 1.32
N TYR A 424 -21.75 -6.96 1.85
CA TYR A 424 -20.57 -7.23 2.70
C TYR A 424 -19.27 -7.43 1.91
N ASP A 425 -19.34 -7.81 0.63
CA ASP A 425 -18.21 -8.33 -0.16
C ASP A 425 -17.30 -7.25 -0.76
N GLY A 426 -17.24 -6.07 -0.14
CA GLY A 426 -16.50 -4.95 -0.69
C GLY A 426 -17.04 -4.61 -2.07
N TYR A 427 -16.12 -4.50 -3.03
CA TYR A 427 -16.45 -4.15 -4.42
C TYR A 427 -16.38 -5.31 -5.41
N LYS A 428 -16.40 -6.55 -4.91
CA LYS A 428 -16.20 -7.74 -5.74
C LYS A 428 -17.30 -7.92 -6.80
N HIS A 429 -18.54 -7.55 -6.46
CA HIS A 429 -19.73 -7.67 -7.31
C HIS A 429 -20.27 -6.29 -7.75
N ILE A 430 -19.49 -5.22 -7.51
CA ILE A 430 -19.95 -3.84 -7.60
C ILE A 430 -19.23 -3.17 -8.77
N PHE A 431 -19.91 -3.09 -9.92
CA PHE A 431 -19.41 -2.48 -11.16
C PHE A 431 -20.03 -1.11 -11.40
N GLY A 432 -19.28 -0.04 -11.16
CA GLY A 432 -19.79 1.31 -11.32
C GLY A 432 -18.73 2.41 -11.19
N PRO A 433 -18.95 3.57 -11.84
CA PRO A 433 -18.06 4.72 -11.75
C PRO A 433 -18.08 5.33 -10.34
N VAL A 434 -19.21 5.27 -9.65
CA VAL A 434 -19.37 5.82 -8.29
C VAL A 434 -19.63 4.69 -7.30
N ARG A 435 -18.73 4.55 -6.34
CA ARG A 435 -18.80 3.57 -5.26
C ARG A 435 -19.06 4.28 -3.94
N CYS A 436 -19.73 3.60 -3.02
CA CYS A 436 -19.96 4.10 -1.68
C CYS A 436 -19.54 3.07 -0.64
N GLU A 437 -18.86 3.53 0.41
CA GLU A 437 -18.82 2.87 1.70
C GLU A 437 -19.99 3.43 2.54
N VAL A 438 -20.89 2.56 2.97
CA VAL A 438 -22.04 2.92 3.80
C VAL A 438 -21.76 2.48 5.23
N LEU A 439 -21.64 3.45 6.13
CA LEU A 439 -21.38 3.25 7.55
C LEU A 439 -22.71 3.17 8.28
N VAL A 440 -22.99 2.01 8.88
CA VAL A 440 -24.25 1.72 9.53
C VAL A 440 -24.00 1.37 10.98
N HIS A 441 -24.69 2.05 11.89
CA HIS A 441 -24.52 1.88 13.32
C HIS A 441 -25.12 0.55 13.82
N LYS A 442 -24.60 0.08 14.95
CA LYS A 442 -25.18 -1.00 15.73
C LYS A 442 -26.67 -0.73 15.99
N ASN A 443 -27.47 -1.79 15.95
CA ASN A 443 -28.93 -1.76 16.13
C ASN A 443 -29.73 -1.06 15.03
N SER A 444 -29.11 -0.59 13.95
CA SER A 444 -29.84 -0.21 12.74
C SER A 444 -30.52 -1.44 12.11
N SER A 445 -31.65 -1.22 11.45
CA SER A 445 -32.37 -2.29 10.75
C SER A 445 -31.68 -2.64 9.44
N ALA A 446 -31.21 -3.87 9.35
CA ALA A 446 -30.52 -4.41 8.18
C ALA A 446 -30.76 -5.92 8.12
N LEU A 447 -31.09 -6.41 6.93
CA LEU A 447 -31.30 -7.83 6.68
C LEU A 447 -30.28 -8.33 5.66
N SER A 448 -29.44 -9.28 6.09
CA SER A 448 -28.64 -10.08 5.16
C SER A 448 -29.57 -10.94 4.34
N LEU A 449 -29.41 -10.96 3.02
CA LEU A 449 -30.27 -11.66 2.07
C LEU A 449 -29.59 -12.87 1.42
N LYS A 450 -28.46 -13.34 1.94
CA LYS A 450 -27.61 -14.37 1.30
C LYS A 450 -28.39 -15.64 0.96
N THR A 451 -29.28 -16.09 1.82
CA THR A 451 -30.07 -17.33 1.60
C THR A 451 -31.37 -17.16 0.83
N ILE A 452 -31.89 -15.94 0.68
CA ILE A 452 -33.21 -15.69 0.09
C ILE A 452 -33.19 -14.81 -1.16
N SER A 453 -32.13 -14.05 -1.40
CA SER A 453 -31.98 -13.26 -2.61
C SER A 453 -31.88 -14.18 -3.83
N LYS A 454 -32.48 -13.73 -4.95
CA LYS A 454 -32.28 -14.38 -6.25
C LYS A 454 -30.81 -14.32 -6.72
N HIS A 455 -30.01 -13.45 -6.11
CA HIS A 455 -28.59 -13.23 -6.37
C HIS A 455 -27.73 -13.58 -5.14
N SER A 456 -27.86 -14.82 -4.63
CA SER A 456 -27.20 -15.29 -3.40
C SER A 456 -25.68 -15.13 -3.33
N SER A 457 -25.01 -14.99 -4.48
CA SER A 457 -23.56 -14.77 -4.57
C SER A 457 -23.11 -13.35 -4.20
N GLU A 458 -24.02 -12.38 -4.08
CA GLU A 458 -23.67 -10.96 -3.89
C GLU A 458 -23.52 -10.55 -2.42
N ASN A 459 -23.79 -11.46 -1.47
CA ASN A 459 -23.81 -11.20 -0.03
C ASN A 459 -24.55 -9.89 0.30
N GLU A 460 -25.73 -9.75 -0.31
CA GLU A 460 -26.56 -8.56 -0.25
C GLU A 460 -27.07 -8.31 1.17
N VAL A 461 -27.07 -7.03 1.56
CA VAL A 461 -27.64 -6.51 2.80
C VAL A 461 -28.62 -5.41 2.43
N LEU A 462 -29.88 -5.63 2.76
CA LEU A 462 -30.93 -4.65 2.53
C LEU A 462 -31.13 -3.81 3.79
N LEU A 463 -30.95 -2.50 3.63
CA LEU A 463 -31.21 -1.49 4.65
C LEU A 463 -32.63 -0.95 4.51
N GLN A 464 -33.13 -0.39 5.61
CA GLN A 464 -34.47 0.18 5.70
C GLN A 464 -34.71 1.31 4.69
N SER A 465 -35.99 1.60 4.41
CA SER A 465 -36.39 2.80 3.67
C SER A 465 -36.32 4.07 4.54
N ASP A 466 -36.36 5.25 3.92
CA ASP A 466 -36.40 6.54 4.63
C ASP A 466 -35.17 6.76 5.52
N LEU A 467 -33.99 6.47 4.96
CA LEU A 467 -32.71 6.70 5.61
C LEU A 467 -32.21 8.10 5.29
N VAL A 468 -31.62 8.74 6.30
CA VAL A 468 -30.83 9.95 6.11
C VAL A 468 -29.36 9.59 6.17
N PHE A 469 -28.67 9.83 5.06
CA PHE A 469 -27.23 9.67 4.93
C PHE A 469 -26.54 11.01 5.07
N GLU A 470 -25.36 11.05 5.68
CA GLU A 470 -24.46 12.19 5.63
C GLU A 470 -23.18 11.81 4.89
N VAL A 471 -22.73 12.67 3.98
CA VAL A 471 -21.45 12.48 3.29
C VAL A 471 -20.31 12.78 4.26
N LYS A 472 -19.52 11.78 4.64
CA LYS A 472 -18.39 11.93 5.57
C LYS A 472 -17.04 12.09 4.89
N ASP A 473 -16.92 11.62 3.66
CA ASP A 473 -15.68 11.70 2.88
C ASP A 473 -15.97 11.47 1.39
N VAL A 474 -15.06 11.95 0.54
CA VAL A 474 -15.08 11.71 -0.90
C VAL A 474 -13.66 11.68 -1.45
N MET A 475 -13.40 10.72 -2.33
CA MET A 475 -12.09 10.56 -2.95
C MET A 475 -12.21 10.17 -4.42
N ILE A 476 -11.27 10.68 -5.21
CA ILE A 476 -11.04 10.22 -6.56
C ILE A 476 -10.21 8.93 -6.54
N GLU A 477 -10.64 7.92 -7.30
CA GLU A 477 -9.93 6.65 -7.47
C GLU A 477 -9.51 6.43 -8.93
N LYS A 478 -8.22 6.23 -9.17
CA LYS A 478 -7.72 5.74 -10.46
C LYS A 478 -7.76 4.20 -10.47
N ARG A 479 -8.53 3.61 -11.39
CA ARG A 479 -8.72 2.16 -11.53
C ARG A 479 -8.23 1.68 -12.90
N GLY A 480 -6.92 1.57 -13.06
CA GLY A 480 -6.32 1.18 -14.34
C GLY A 480 -6.64 2.21 -15.43
N LYS A 481 -7.43 1.83 -16.43
CA LYS A 481 -7.90 2.73 -17.50
C LYS A 481 -9.17 3.51 -17.16
N HIS A 482 -9.81 3.23 -16.03
CA HIS A 482 -11.08 3.85 -15.64
C HIS A 482 -10.91 4.76 -14.43
N ASN A 483 -11.61 5.88 -14.47
CA ASN A 483 -11.72 6.84 -13.38
C ASN A 483 -12.97 6.50 -12.55
N GLY A 484 -12.85 6.60 -11.23
CA GLY A 484 -13.97 6.38 -10.33
C GLY A 484 -13.95 7.33 -9.15
N ILE A 485 -15.08 7.38 -8.44
CA ILE A 485 -15.25 8.17 -7.22
C ILE A 485 -15.69 7.23 -6.11
N LEU A 486 -15.16 7.48 -4.93
CA LEU A 486 -15.51 6.78 -3.70
C LEU A 486 -16.10 7.79 -2.70
N PHE A 487 -17.36 7.59 -2.34
CA PHE A 487 -18.01 8.30 -1.24
C PHE A 487 -18.02 7.46 0.04
N THR A 488 -17.88 8.10 1.18
CA THR A 488 -18.21 7.51 2.48
C THR A 488 -19.49 8.16 2.97
N LEU A 489 -20.56 7.37 3.10
CA LEU A 489 -21.88 7.79 3.56
C LEU A 489 -22.13 7.18 4.94
N GLU A 490 -22.58 7.97 5.90
CA GLU A 490 -22.99 7.46 7.21
C GLU A 490 -24.50 7.56 7.39
N VAL A 491 -25.14 6.48 7.83
CA VAL A 491 -26.56 6.50 8.21
C VAL A 491 -26.66 7.24 9.54
N ILE A 492 -27.22 8.45 9.51
CA ILE A 492 -27.36 9.30 10.71
C ILE A 492 -28.76 9.23 11.30
N GLU A 493 -29.78 8.96 10.49
CA GLU A 493 -31.17 8.82 10.93
C GLU A 493 -31.82 7.65 10.18
N GLU A 494 -32.60 6.87 10.93
CA GLU A 494 -33.38 5.74 10.42
C GLU A 494 -34.79 5.84 10.99
N LYS A 495 -35.79 5.89 10.11
CA LYS A 495 -37.18 5.82 10.53
C LYS A 495 -37.51 4.41 11.01
N LYS A 496 -38.05 4.32 12.22
CA LYS A 496 -38.52 3.06 12.79
C LYS A 496 -39.91 2.73 12.27
N TYR A 497 -40.09 1.48 11.90
CA TYR A 497 -41.34 0.90 11.44
C TYR A 497 -41.70 -0.24 12.40
N ASP A 498 -42.89 -0.15 12.98
CA ASP A 498 -43.42 -1.14 13.92
C ASP A 498 -44.12 -2.30 13.20
#